data_AF-A0A164MXN4-F1
#
_entry.id   AF-A0A164MXN4-F1
#
_cell.length_a   1.000
_cell.length_b   1.000
_cell.length_c   1.000
_cell.angle_alpha   90.00
_cell.angle_beta   90.00
_cell.angle_gamma   90.00
#
_symmetry.space_group_name_H-M   'P 1'
#
loop_
_entity.id
_entity.type
_entity.pdbx_description
1 polymer ?
#
loop_
_entity_poly.entity_id
_entity_poly.type
_entity_poly.pdbx_seq_one_letter_code
_entity_poly.pdbx_strand_id
1 'polypeptide(L)'
;MGEHADRVVGLVRTTLTQIDRANPGFSVTSWTPNDAHFIVDAVERIEESDEENGAAAATNIVITLLEFLTFLDETDTWTGTDEDFAHCMEDLTDFIDNDPDVLDPEDIELPAVSEHDELAALSALPLIAGVAELVSRVGAQSLSVSQIPELASALEDTDHAHKDQPADIATLDFWAAAFAADVLESDGTDVVPGSAVDGFSSKSVENLRTVVTQHIRHQLSLSEVDISMALSNTFAIQTLLAAMTEDLPLDNADEDYDGLEGEDLRTAQLIDYRIRSLQEQGILVPVGDALTVPIPLRPAVHAGVSLAEPFGDYDP
;
A
#
# COMPACT_ATOMS: atom_id res chain seq x y z
N MET A 1 13.47 3.68 -18.40
CA MET A 1 13.03 5.06 -18.09
C MET A 1 12.31 5.73 -19.25
N GLY A 2 12.88 5.83 -20.47
CA GLY A 2 12.20 6.48 -21.61
C GLY A 2 10.90 5.79 -22.07
N GLU A 3 10.95 4.47 -22.30
CA GLU A 3 9.80 3.68 -22.80
C GLU A 3 8.63 3.56 -21.81
N HIS A 4 8.87 3.92 -20.55
CA HIS A 4 7.92 3.80 -19.45
C HIS A 4 7.07 5.06 -19.27
N ALA A 5 7.76 6.21 -19.19
CA ALA A 5 7.14 7.50 -19.35
C ALA A 5 6.33 7.51 -20.65
N ASP A 6 6.85 6.96 -21.75
CA ASP A 6 6.13 6.88 -23.03
C ASP A 6 4.82 6.06 -22.98
N ARG A 7 4.65 5.13 -22.03
CA ARG A 7 3.48 4.25 -21.92
C ARG A 7 2.41 4.76 -20.95
N VAL A 8 2.80 5.30 -19.79
CA VAL A 8 1.87 6.05 -18.90
C VAL A 8 1.44 7.35 -19.58
N VAL A 9 2.40 8.09 -20.16
CA VAL A 9 2.08 9.18 -21.07
C VAL A 9 1.29 8.63 -22.25
N GLY A 10 1.49 7.39 -22.70
CA GLY A 10 0.70 6.75 -23.74
C GLY A 10 -0.77 6.53 -23.35
N LEU A 11 -1.06 6.02 -22.16
CA LEU A 11 -2.41 5.77 -21.63
C LEU A 11 -3.09 7.09 -21.30
N VAL A 12 -2.46 7.95 -20.51
CA VAL A 12 -2.92 9.32 -20.21
C VAL A 12 -3.13 10.10 -21.50
N ARG A 13 -2.17 10.11 -22.43
CA ARG A 13 -2.35 10.77 -23.75
C ARG A 13 -3.48 10.13 -24.54
N THR A 14 -3.65 8.82 -24.51
CA THR A 14 -4.74 8.17 -25.26
C THR A 14 -6.08 8.56 -24.67
N THR A 15 -6.26 8.46 -23.35
CA THR A 15 -7.47 8.86 -22.63
C THR A 15 -7.76 10.35 -22.84
N LEU A 16 -6.80 11.24 -22.61
CA LEU A 16 -6.93 12.68 -22.85
C LEU A 16 -7.16 13.02 -24.33
N THR A 17 -6.58 12.28 -25.28
CA THR A 17 -6.85 12.48 -26.72
C THR A 17 -8.25 12.01 -27.11
N GLN A 18 -8.78 10.97 -26.48
CA GLN A 18 -10.16 10.54 -26.70
C GLN A 18 -11.14 11.54 -26.10
N ILE A 19 -10.84 12.09 -24.91
CA ILE A 19 -11.63 13.17 -24.29
C ILE A 19 -11.60 14.43 -25.17
N ASP A 20 -10.43 14.88 -25.64
CA ASP A 20 -10.30 16.03 -26.56
C ASP A 20 -11.11 15.84 -27.86
N ARG A 21 -11.14 14.62 -28.39
CA ARG A 21 -11.93 14.28 -29.59
C ARG A 21 -13.43 14.28 -29.32
N ALA A 22 -13.85 13.89 -28.12
CA ALA A 22 -15.25 13.75 -27.75
C ALA A 22 -15.85 15.05 -27.19
N ASN A 23 -15.04 15.90 -26.54
CA ASN A 23 -15.45 17.16 -25.95
C ASN A 23 -14.70 18.36 -26.57
N PRO A 24 -15.29 19.04 -27.58
CA PRO A 24 -14.70 20.20 -28.22
C PRO A 24 -14.59 21.38 -27.24
N GLY A 25 -13.44 21.53 -26.60
CA GLY A 25 -13.22 22.53 -25.56
C GLY A 25 -12.43 22.01 -24.35
N PHE A 26 -12.19 20.69 -24.29
CA PHE A 26 -11.34 20.09 -23.28
C PHE A 26 -9.95 20.71 -23.26
N SER A 27 -9.44 20.96 -22.05
CA SER A 27 -8.10 21.46 -21.82
C SER A 27 -7.42 20.57 -20.80
N VAL A 28 -6.27 20.01 -21.19
CA VAL A 28 -5.50 19.08 -20.37
C VAL A 28 -5.12 19.65 -18.99
N THR A 29 -5.00 20.97 -18.88
CA THR A 29 -4.60 21.65 -17.63
C THR A 29 -5.72 22.49 -17.02
N SER A 30 -6.94 22.46 -17.54
CA SER A 30 -8.07 23.23 -16.97
C SER A 30 -9.37 22.47 -17.21
N TRP A 31 -9.51 21.35 -16.52
CA TRP A 31 -10.69 20.51 -16.65
C TRP A 31 -11.86 21.22 -15.98
N THR A 32 -13.05 20.94 -16.49
CA THR A 32 -14.32 21.36 -15.90
C THR A 32 -15.03 20.14 -15.31
N PRO A 33 -16.00 20.31 -14.41
CA PRO A 33 -16.78 19.19 -13.89
C PRO A 33 -17.46 18.35 -14.99
N ASN A 34 -17.79 18.97 -16.13
CA ASN A 34 -18.33 18.23 -17.28
C ASN A 34 -17.31 17.26 -17.92
N ASP A 35 -16.01 17.55 -17.80
CA ASP A 35 -14.96 16.66 -18.27
C ASP A 35 -14.85 15.43 -17.37
N ALA A 36 -14.91 15.62 -16.04
CA ALA A 36 -14.92 14.53 -15.07
C ALA A 36 -16.15 13.62 -15.25
N HIS A 37 -17.36 14.19 -15.32
CA HIS A 37 -18.57 13.41 -15.61
C HIS A 37 -18.48 12.63 -16.92
N PHE A 38 -17.92 13.22 -17.99
CA PHE A 38 -17.77 12.54 -19.27
C PHE A 38 -16.82 11.35 -19.17
N ILE A 39 -15.77 11.47 -18.34
CA ILE A 39 -14.81 10.41 -18.06
C ILE A 39 -15.49 9.30 -17.27
N VAL A 40 -16.21 9.63 -16.19
CA VAL A 40 -16.99 8.69 -15.38
C VAL A 40 -17.94 7.88 -16.26
N ASP A 41 -18.77 8.55 -17.07
CA ASP A 41 -19.68 7.89 -18.02
C ASP A 41 -18.93 6.96 -19.00
N ALA A 42 -17.67 7.29 -19.34
CA ALA A 42 -16.86 6.51 -20.27
C ALA A 42 -16.21 5.29 -19.63
N VAL A 43 -15.79 5.40 -18.35
CA VAL A 43 -15.22 4.27 -17.61
C VAL A 43 -16.30 3.29 -17.15
N GLU A 44 -17.50 3.75 -16.77
CA GLU A 44 -18.67 2.88 -16.53
C GLU A 44 -19.00 2.05 -17.77
N ARG A 45 -18.90 2.65 -18.97
CA ARG A 45 -19.10 1.92 -20.23
C ARG A 45 -17.99 0.90 -20.52
N ILE A 46 -16.79 1.08 -19.97
CA ILE A 46 -15.67 0.13 -20.08
C ILE A 46 -15.88 -1.00 -19.07
N GLU A 47 -16.28 -0.66 -17.86
CA GLU A 47 -16.69 -1.59 -16.81
C GLU A 47 -17.77 -2.56 -17.31
N GLU A 48 -18.85 -2.03 -17.90
CA GLU A 48 -19.93 -2.83 -18.47
C GLU A 48 -19.53 -3.63 -19.73
N SER A 49 -18.39 -3.32 -20.35
CA SER A 49 -18.00 -3.91 -21.64
C SER A 49 -17.32 -5.28 -21.53
N ASP A 50 -16.80 -5.61 -20.35
CA ASP A 50 -16.08 -6.84 -20.06
C ASP A 50 -16.38 -7.30 -18.62
N GLU A 51 -17.15 -8.37 -18.46
CA GLU A 51 -17.55 -8.90 -17.14
C GLU A 51 -16.35 -9.41 -16.31
N GLU A 52 -15.20 -9.69 -16.93
CA GLU A 52 -14.03 -10.26 -16.24
C GLU A 52 -12.97 -9.21 -15.93
N ASN A 53 -12.77 -8.24 -16.83
CA ASN A 53 -11.68 -7.25 -16.70
C ASN A 53 -12.15 -5.78 -16.73
N GLY A 54 -13.45 -5.55 -16.95
CA GLY A 54 -14.01 -4.21 -17.13
C GLY A 54 -13.83 -3.34 -15.91
N ALA A 55 -14.21 -3.84 -14.72
CA ALA A 55 -14.09 -3.11 -13.46
C ALA A 55 -12.63 -2.70 -13.20
N ALA A 56 -11.70 -3.66 -13.20
CA ALA A 56 -10.28 -3.38 -13.02
C ALA A 56 -9.72 -2.37 -14.04
N ALA A 57 -10.17 -2.43 -15.30
CA ALA A 57 -9.75 -1.46 -16.32
C ALA A 57 -10.32 -0.05 -16.06
N ALA A 58 -11.59 0.04 -15.64
CA ALA A 58 -12.26 1.29 -15.31
C ALA A 58 -11.62 1.96 -14.08
N THR A 59 -11.45 1.23 -12.99
CA THR A 59 -10.78 1.68 -11.77
C THR A 59 -9.37 2.18 -12.07
N ASN A 60 -8.57 1.43 -12.85
CA ASN A 60 -7.21 1.84 -13.23
C ASN A 60 -7.18 3.14 -14.04
N ILE A 61 -8.15 3.36 -14.93
CA ILE A 61 -8.26 4.61 -15.69
C ILE A 61 -8.54 5.78 -14.75
N VAL A 62 -9.48 5.63 -13.82
CA VAL A 62 -9.85 6.70 -12.88
C VAL A 62 -8.72 7.03 -11.92
N ILE A 63 -8.07 6.02 -11.33
CA ILE A 63 -6.88 6.22 -10.48
C ILE A 63 -5.78 6.96 -11.24
N THR A 64 -5.49 6.56 -12.48
CA THR A 64 -4.46 7.22 -13.31
C THR A 64 -4.81 8.70 -13.59
N LEU A 65 -6.09 9.04 -13.68
CA LEU A 65 -6.54 10.42 -13.92
C LEU A 65 -6.52 11.26 -12.63
N LEU A 66 -6.87 10.68 -11.47
CA LEU A 66 -6.70 11.29 -10.16
C LEU A 66 -5.23 11.62 -9.88
N GLU A 67 -4.32 10.68 -10.16
CA GLU A 67 -2.87 10.91 -10.07
C GLU A 67 -2.40 12.03 -11.01
N PHE A 68 -2.94 12.08 -12.24
CA PHE A 68 -2.60 13.14 -13.19
C PHE A 68 -3.08 14.52 -12.72
N LEU A 69 -4.29 14.63 -12.16
CA LEU A 69 -4.80 15.88 -11.60
C LEU A 69 -3.96 16.33 -10.40
N THR A 70 -3.64 15.40 -9.49
CA THR A 70 -2.75 15.65 -8.35
C THR A 70 -1.39 16.19 -8.81
N PHE A 71 -0.79 15.56 -9.83
CA PHE A 71 0.45 16.05 -10.43
C PHE A 71 0.34 17.48 -10.97
N LEU A 72 -0.80 17.86 -11.58
CA LEU A 72 -0.99 19.21 -12.09
C LEU A 72 -1.05 20.25 -10.95
N ASP A 73 -1.67 19.90 -9.82
CA ASP A 73 -1.74 20.75 -8.63
C ASP A 73 -0.35 20.90 -7.99
N GLU A 74 0.32 19.79 -7.69
CA GLU A 74 1.64 19.79 -7.04
C GLU A 74 2.72 20.52 -7.84
N THR A 75 2.61 20.52 -9.17
CA THR A 75 3.58 21.17 -10.06
C THR A 75 3.21 22.60 -10.45
N ASP A 76 2.16 23.18 -9.88
CA ASP A 76 1.61 24.48 -10.26
C ASP A 76 1.32 24.59 -11.79
N THR A 77 0.98 23.45 -12.42
CA THR A 77 0.66 23.41 -13.87
C THR A 77 -0.83 23.36 -14.16
N TRP A 78 -1.67 23.21 -13.14
CA TRP A 78 -3.10 23.46 -13.23
C TRP A 78 -3.38 24.94 -13.58
N THR A 79 -4.28 25.13 -14.55
CA THR A 79 -4.69 26.42 -15.11
C THR A 79 -6.20 26.66 -15.01
N GLY A 80 -6.95 25.68 -14.47
CA GLY A 80 -8.37 25.81 -14.17
C GLY A 80 -8.62 26.61 -12.89
N THR A 81 -9.85 26.56 -12.38
CA THR A 81 -10.16 27.15 -11.07
C THR A 81 -10.00 26.09 -9.97
N ASP A 82 -9.77 26.53 -8.74
CA ASP A 82 -9.69 25.62 -7.57
C ASP A 82 -11.03 24.89 -7.34
N GLU A 83 -12.15 25.55 -7.65
CA GLU A 83 -13.50 24.97 -7.59
C GLU A 83 -13.69 23.86 -8.62
N ASP A 84 -13.21 24.07 -9.86
CA ASP A 84 -13.24 23.03 -10.89
C ASP A 84 -12.32 21.85 -10.54
N PHE A 85 -11.16 22.12 -9.94
CA PHE A 85 -10.23 21.08 -9.49
C PHE A 85 -10.86 20.19 -8.42
N ALA A 86 -11.39 20.81 -7.36
CA ALA A 86 -12.04 20.10 -6.26
C ALA A 86 -13.20 19.23 -6.76
N HIS A 87 -14.04 19.77 -7.66
CA HIS A 87 -15.15 19.00 -8.25
C HIS A 87 -14.66 17.83 -9.13
N CYS A 88 -13.61 18.01 -9.93
CA CYS A 88 -13.10 16.91 -10.75
C CYS A 88 -12.49 15.79 -9.89
N MET A 89 -11.84 16.16 -8.78
CA MET A 89 -11.31 15.20 -7.83
C MET A 89 -12.44 14.47 -7.10
N GLU A 90 -13.48 15.19 -6.66
CA GLU A 90 -14.68 14.62 -6.03
C GLU A 90 -15.38 13.61 -6.97
N ASP A 91 -15.72 14.00 -8.19
CA ASP A 91 -16.46 13.13 -9.13
C ASP A 91 -15.68 11.84 -9.50
N LEU A 92 -14.35 11.92 -9.60
CA LEU A 92 -13.51 10.76 -9.91
C LEU A 92 -13.29 9.88 -8.67
N THR A 93 -13.20 10.47 -7.48
CA THR A 93 -13.09 9.72 -6.23
C THR A 93 -14.42 9.03 -5.92
N ASP A 94 -15.55 9.71 -6.11
CA ASP A 94 -16.90 9.15 -5.99
C ASP A 94 -17.09 7.92 -6.87
N PHE A 95 -16.48 7.85 -8.06
CA PHE A 95 -16.54 6.64 -8.89
C PHE A 95 -15.85 5.44 -8.22
N ILE A 96 -14.73 5.67 -7.53
CA ILE A 96 -13.99 4.63 -6.79
C ILE A 96 -14.75 4.26 -5.51
N ASP A 97 -15.22 5.25 -4.76
CA ASP A 97 -15.88 5.06 -3.46
C ASP A 97 -17.29 4.47 -3.61
N ASN A 98 -17.97 4.70 -4.75
CA ASN A 98 -19.27 4.08 -5.05
C ASN A 98 -19.15 2.78 -5.84
N ASP A 99 -17.94 2.31 -6.15
CA ASP A 99 -17.73 0.97 -6.71
C ASP A 99 -18.06 -0.06 -5.61
N PRO A 100 -19.12 -0.87 -5.78
CA PRO A 100 -19.57 -1.81 -4.75
C PRO A 100 -18.54 -2.89 -4.39
N ASP A 101 -17.47 -3.03 -5.17
CA ASP A 101 -16.43 -4.04 -4.99
C ASP A 101 -15.16 -3.51 -4.28
N VAL A 102 -15.07 -2.21 -3.99
CA VAL A 102 -13.96 -1.62 -3.21
C VAL A 102 -14.31 -1.65 -1.71
N LEU A 103 -13.45 -2.24 -0.89
CA LEU A 103 -13.63 -2.31 0.55
C LEU A 103 -12.88 -1.19 1.26
N ASP A 104 -13.55 -0.51 2.19
CA ASP A 104 -12.92 0.37 3.16
C ASP A 104 -12.60 -0.36 4.47
N PRO A 105 -11.64 0.14 5.27
CA PRO A 105 -11.41 -0.38 6.60
C PRO A 105 -12.69 -0.39 7.45
N GLU A 106 -13.58 0.58 7.29
CA GLU A 106 -14.82 0.65 8.07
C GLU A 106 -15.85 -0.43 7.73
N ASP A 107 -15.76 -1.06 6.55
CA ASP A 107 -16.63 -2.17 6.14
C ASP A 107 -16.29 -3.50 6.83
N ILE A 108 -15.14 -3.57 7.50
CA ILE A 108 -14.64 -4.82 8.09
C ILE A 108 -15.18 -5.04 9.50
N GLU A 109 -16.06 -6.03 9.63
CA GLU A 109 -16.51 -6.53 10.94
C GLU A 109 -15.47 -7.47 11.57
N LEU A 110 -14.77 -6.98 12.60
CA LEU A 110 -13.78 -7.79 13.32
C LEU A 110 -14.44 -8.77 14.30
N PRO A 111 -14.11 -10.08 14.24
CA PRO A 111 -14.60 -11.06 15.20
C PRO A 111 -13.99 -10.84 16.58
N ALA A 112 -14.69 -11.28 17.63
CA ALA A 112 -14.13 -11.31 18.97
C ALA A 112 -12.99 -12.34 19.07
N VAL A 113 -11.79 -11.89 19.43
CA VAL A 113 -10.59 -12.72 19.62
C VAL A 113 -10.24 -12.79 21.11
N SER A 114 -9.87 -13.97 21.60
CA SER A 114 -9.38 -14.09 22.97
C SER A 114 -7.92 -13.61 23.06
N GLU A 115 -7.54 -12.98 24.17
CA GLU A 115 -6.17 -12.53 24.41
C GLU A 115 -5.15 -13.68 24.28
N HIS A 116 -5.54 -14.90 24.64
CA HIS A 116 -4.68 -16.08 24.52
C HIS A 116 -4.41 -16.46 23.06
N ASP A 117 -5.45 -16.49 22.22
CA ASP A 117 -5.33 -16.87 20.81
C ASP A 117 -4.59 -15.80 20.02
N GLU A 118 -4.85 -14.53 20.32
CA GLU A 118 -4.14 -13.39 19.74
C GLU A 118 -2.65 -13.43 20.11
N LEU A 119 -2.33 -13.59 21.40
CA LEU A 119 -0.95 -13.72 21.87
C LEU A 119 -0.21 -14.84 21.16
N ALA A 120 -0.85 -16.00 21.02
CA ALA A 120 -0.27 -17.17 20.39
C ALA A 120 0.02 -16.92 18.90
N ALA A 121 -0.92 -16.31 18.18
CA ALA A 121 -0.76 -15.97 16.76
C ALA A 121 0.31 -14.90 16.56
N LEU A 122 0.24 -13.78 17.28
CA LEU A 122 1.23 -12.69 17.19
C LEU A 122 2.63 -13.20 17.50
N SER A 123 2.79 -13.98 18.57
CA SER A 123 4.10 -14.53 18.97
C SER A 123 4.70 -15.50 17.95
N ALA A 124 3.90 -16.08 17.06
CA ALA A 124 4.34 -17.03 16.06
C ALA A 124 4.86 -16.36 14.78
N LEU A 125 4.64 -15.05 14.61
CA LEU A 125 5.06 -14.32 13.42
C LEU A 125 6.59 -14.18 13.34
N PRO A 126 7.21 -14.38 12.16
CA PRO A 126 8.63 -14.14 11.94
C PRO A 126 9.08 -12.74 12.35
N LEU A 127 8.24 -11.73 12.10
CA LEU A 127 8.46 -10.34 12.51
C LEU A 127 8.78 -10.21 14.00
N ILE A 128 7.99 -10.85 14.87
CA ILE A 128 8.17 -10.74 16.33
C ILE A 128 9.47 -11.40 16.77
N ALA A 129 9.85 -12.51 16.14
CA ALA A 129 11.15 -13.14 16.38
C ALA A 129 12.31 -12.24 15.93
N GLY A 130 12.18 -11.61 14.75
CA GLY A 130 13.16 -10.66 14.22
C GLY A 130 13.37 -9.45 15.13
N VAL A 131 12.28 -8.79 15.57
CA VAL A 131 12.35 -7.66 16.51
C VAL A 131 12.95 -8.08 17.85
N ALA A 132 12.65 -9.29 18.34
CA ALA A 132 13.26 -9.80 19.58
C ALA A 132 14.78 -10.01 19.44
N GLU A 133 15.25 -10.43 18.27
CA GLU A 133 16.69 -10.52 17.99
C GLU A 133 17.35 -9.14 17.97
N LEU A 134 16.69 -8.13 17.38
CA LEU A 134 17.17 -6.75 17.41
C LEU A 134 17.27 -6.19 18.84
N VAL A 135 16.22 -6.38 19.66
CA VAL A 135 16.23 -5.99 21.08
C VAL A 135 17.37 -6.68 21.84
N SER A 136 17.61 -7.97 21.59
CA SER A 136 18.73 -8.69 22.18
C SER A 136 20.10 -8.16 21.71
N ARG A 137 20.21 -7.73 20.46
CA ARG A 137 21.44 -7.17 19.86
C ARG A 137 21.77 -5.80 20.45
N VAL A 138 20.77 -4.93 20.61
CA VAL A 138 20.95 -3.60 21.23
C VAL A 138 21.26 -3.74 22.72
N GLY A 139 20.54 -4.62 23.42
CA GLY A 139 20.74 -4.87 24.84
C GLY A 139 20.59 -3.61 25.72
N ALA A 140 21.13 -3.66 26.92
CA ALA A 140 20.97 -2.58 27.91
C ALA A 140 22.00 -1.42 27.77
N GLN A 141 22.95 -1.50 26.84
CA GLN A 141 24.13 -0.61 26.80
C GLN A 141 24.16 0.37 25.62
N SER A 142 23.07 0.46 24.86
CA SER A 142 22.99 1.14 23.56
C SER A 142 23.94 0.58 22.51
N LEU A 143 23.59 0.73 21.23
CA LEU A 143 24.40 0.27 20.11
C LEU A 143 24.56 1.39 19.10
N SER A 144 25.78 1.74 18.73
CA SER A 144 26.00 2.81 17.77
C SER A 144 25.45 2.44 16.40
N VAL A 145 24.72 3.37 15.78
CA VAL A 145 24.16 3.21 14.43
C VAL A 145 25.25 2.87 13.41
N SER A 146 26.43 3.47 13.55
CA SER A 146 27.61 3.19 12.72
C SER A 146 28.14 1.75 12.83
N GLN A 147 27.74 1.01 13.87
CA GLN A 147 28.10 -0.38 14.11
C GLN A 147 26.99 -1.36 13.68
N ILE A 148 25.90 -0.85 13.11
CA ILE A 148 24.78 -1.62 12.58
C ILE A 148 24.88 -1.52 11.05
N PRO A 149 25.51 -2.49 10.36
CA PRO A 149 25.77 -2.38 8.92
C PRO A 149 24.54 -2.06 8.09
N GLU A 150 23.39 -2.61 8.48
CA GLU A 150 22.11 -2.44 7.80
C GLU A 150 21.63 -0.98 7.88
N LEU A 151 21.69 -0.37 9.07
CA LEU A 151 21.31 1.03 9.29
C LEU A 151 22.38 2.01 8.78
N ALA A 152 23.66 1.68 8.95
CA ALA A 152 24.77 2.49 8.45
C ALA A 152 24.73 2.57 6.91
N SER A 153 24.48 1.43 6.24
CA SER A 153 24.29 1.40 4.79
C SER A 153 23.09 2.24 4.38
N ALA A 154 21.94 2.11 5.06
CA ALA A 154 20.75 2.89 4.74
C ALA A 154 20.94 4.42 4.91
N LEU A 155 21.85 4.85 5.80
CA LEU A 155 22.13 6.27 6.08
C LEU A 155 23.24 6.87 5.21
N GLU A 156 24.19 6.07 4.74
CA GLU A 156 25.28 6.53 3.87
C GLU A 156 24.81 6.79 2.41
N ASP A 157 23.64 6.27 2.05
CA ASP A 157 23.25 6.07 0.66
C ASP A 157 22.30 7.15 0.13
N THR A 158 22.86 8.33 -0.14
CA THR A 158 22.21 9.37 -0.96
C THR A 158 22.38 9.17 -2.47
N ASP A 159 23.05 8.10 -2.92
CA ASP A 159 23.37 7.85 -4.34
C ASP A 159 22.81 6.49 -4.81
N HIS A 160 21.66 6.55 -5.48
CA HIS A 160 20.85 5.45 -6.02
C HIS A 160 21.63 4.38 -6.81
N ALA A 161 22.23 3.38 -6.16
CA ALA A 161 22.80 2.23 -6.87
C ALA A 161 23.04 0.98 -6.01
N HIS A 162 22.14 0.61 -5.09
CA HIS A 162 22.27 -0.67 -4.39
C HIS A 162 21.38 -1.78 -4.97
N LYS A 163 22.03 -2.95 -5.10
CA LYS A 163 21.42 -4.26 -5.33
C LYS A 163 21.16 -4.87 -3.95
N ASP A 164 20.18 -4.34 -3.23
CA ASP A 164 19.85 -4.87 -1.90
C ASP A 164 19.45 -6.34 -2.02
N GLN A 165 20.07 -7.20 -1.20
CA GLN A 165 19.66 -8.59 -1.16
C GLN A 165 18.36 -8.67 -0.34
N PRO A 166 17.43 -9.58 -0.66
CA PRO A 166 16.15 -9.69 0.06
C PRO A 166 16.28 -9.82 1.59
N ALA A 167 17.38 -10.40 2.08
CA ALA A 167 17.67 -10.53 3.51
C ALA A 167 17.97 -9.18 4.20
N ASP A 168 18.54 -8.22 3.47
CA ASP A 168 18.82 -6.88 3.99
C ASP A 168 17.52 -6.08 4.10
N ILE A 169 16.58 -6.26 3.16
CA ILE A 169 15.25 -5.62 3.17
C ILE A 169 14.41 -6.10 4.36
N ALA A 170 14.29 -7.41 4.56
CA ALA A 170 13.53 -7.95 5.69
C ALA A 170 14.09 -7.51 7.05
N THR A 171 15.41 -7.36 7.15
CA THR A 171 16.07 -6.87 8.37
C THR A 171 15.77 -5.38 8.60
N LEU A 172 15.75 -4.57 7.54
CA LEU A 172 15.35 -3.16 7.60
C LEU A 172 13.88 -2.99 8.00
N ASP A 173 12.98 -3.85 7.50
CA ASP A 173 11.57 -3.86 7.92
C ASP A 173 11.43 -4.10 9.42
N PHE A 174 12.21 -5.04 10.00
CA PHE A 174 12.19 -5.29 11.44
C PHE A 174 12.68 -4.07 12.24
N TRP A 175 13.70 -3.37 11.75
CA TRP A 175 14.15 -2.12 12.35
C TRP A 175 13.07 -1.04 12.29
N ALA A 176 12.45 -0.85 11.12
CA ALA A 176 11.38 0.13 10.94
C ALA A 176 10.19 -0.14 11.89
N ALA A 177 9.73 -1.39 11.97
CA ALA A 177 8.67 -1.79 12.89
C ALA A 177 9.05 -1.59 14.36
N ALA A 178 10.29 -1.92 14.74
CA ALA A 178 10.77 -1.74 16.11
C ALA A 178 10.83 -0.27 16.53
N PHE A 179 11.24 0.63 15.64
CA PHE A 179 11.25 2.07 15.89
C PHE A 179 9.84 2.64 15.91
N ALA A 180 8.99 2.30 14.93
CA ALA A 180 7.63 2.83 14.83
C ALA A 180 6.71 2.38 15.98
N ALA A 181 7.03 1.25 16.63
CA ALA A 181 6.31 0.74 17.79
C ALA A 181 6.97 1.11 19.13
N ASP A 182 7.95 2.03 19.14
CA ASP A 182 8.69 2.49 20.33
C ASP A 182 9.37 1.37 21.12
N VAL A 183 9.64 0.21 20.49
CA VAL A 183 10.37 -0.91 21.10
C VAL A 183 11.86 -0.58 21.17
N LEU A 184 12.36 0.06 20.13
CA LEU A 184 13.69 0.64 20.05
C LEU A 184 13.54 2.12 19.68
N GLU A 185 14.51 2.94 20.06
CA GLU A 185 14.55 4.36 19.74
C GLU A 185 15.97 4.73 19.28
N SER A 186 16.10 5.78 18.46
CA SER A 186 17.40 6.36 18.12
C SER A 186 17.55 7.74 18.73
N ASP A 187 18.69 8.00 19.36
CA ASP A 187 19.07 9.35 19.82
C ASP A 187 19.84 10.16 18.77
N GLY A 188 19.90 9.63 17.54
CA GLY A 188 20.63 10.16 16.40
C GLY A 188 22.02 9.55 16.19
N THR A 189 22.62 8.96 17.23
CA THR A 189 23.96 8.33 17.13
C THR A 189 23.97 6.88 17.57
N ASP A 190 23.15 6.56 18.55
CA ASP A 190 22.98 5.24 19.12
C ASP A 190 21.51 4.82 19.02
N VAL A 191 21.32 3.51 19.01
CA VAL A 191 20.04 2.85 19.21
C VAL A 191 19.96 2.43 20.66
N VAL A 192 18.84 2.76 21.31
CA VAL A 192 18.55 2.46 22.71
C VAL A 192 17.23 1.68 22.84
N PRO A 193 17.00 0.96 23.95
CA PRO A 193 15.69 0.43 24.27
C PRO A 193 14.66 1.57 24.39
N GLY A 194 13.53 1.44 23.70
CA GLY A 194 12.45 2.42 23.73
C GLY A 194 11.46 2.18 24.88
N SER A 195 10.46 3.06 24.98
CA SER A 195 9.46 3.00 26.06
C SER A 195 8.61 1.71 26.08
N ALA A 196 8.44 1.05 24.93
CA ALA A 196 7.63 -0.17 24.79
C ALA A 196 8.43 -1.47 25.02
N VAL A 197 9.75 -1.40 25.23
CA VAL A 197 10.64 -2.59 25.25
C VAL A 197 10.26 -3.62 26.33
N ASP A 198 9.84 -3.16 27.52
CA ASP A 198 9.46 -4.04 28.62
C ASP A 198 8.14 -4.76 28.33
N GLY A 199 7.18 -4.06 27.73
CA GLY A 199 5.90 -4.62 27.29
C GLY A 199 6.09 -5.65 26.18
N PHE A 200 6.94 -5.35 25.19
CA PHE A 200 7.33 -6.29 24.15
C PHE A 200 8.03 -7.52 24.72
N SER A 201 9.03 -7.33 25.59
CA SER A 201 9.83 -8.43 26.17
C SER A 201 9.00 -9.34 27.09
N SER A 202 7.99 -8.80 27.76
CA SER A 202 7.02 -9.55 28.57
C SER A 202 5.90 -10.18 27.74
N LYS A 203 5.90 -9.99 26.42
CA LYS A 203 4.88 -10.47 25.48
C LYS A 203 3.48 -9.96 25.80
N SER A 204 3.38 -8.68 26.16
CA SER A 204 2.09 -7.98 26.21
C SER A 204 1.42 -8.02 24.84
N VAL A 205 0.16 -8.45 24.78
CA VAL A 205 -0.60 -8.51 23.52
C VAL A 205 -0.67 -7.14 22.86
N GLU A 206 -0.87 -6.08 23.65
CA GLU A 206 -0.91 -4.71 23.15
C GLU A 206 0.38 -4.34 22.41
N ASN A 207 1.56 -4.59 23.00
CA ASN A 207 2.84 -4.24 22.38
C ASN A 207 3.15 -5.10 21.15
N LEU A 208 2.82 -6.40 21.17
CA LEU A 208 2.99 -7.25 19.99
C LEU A 208 2.05 -6.82 18.85
N ARG A 209 0.80 -6.45 19.18
CA ARG A 209 -0.16 -5.93 18.22
C ARG A 209 0.38 -4.64 17.60
N THR A 210 0.86 -3.70 18.41
CA THR A 210 1.43 -2.43 17.91
C THR A 210 2.58 -2.67 16.93
N VAL A 211 3.48 -3.62 17.21
CA VAL A 211 4.58 -3.97 16.29
C VAL A 211 4.04 -4.45 14.94
N VAL A 212 3.06 -5.36 14.95
CA VAL A 212 2.44 -5.86 13.69
C VAL A 212 1.69 -4.74 12.98
N THR A 213 0.92 -3.93 13.69
CA THR A 213 0.19 -2.78 13.15
C THR A 213 1.13 -1.79 12.45
N GLN A 214 2.24 -1.42 13.09
CA GLN A 214 3.22 -0.49 12.51
C GLN A 214 3.99 -1.11 11.33
N HIS A 215 4.24 -2.42 11.38
CA HIS A 215 4.83 -3.15 10.26
C HIS A 215 3.91 -3.15 9.03
N ILE A 216 2.62 -3.50 9.21
CA ILE A 216 1.63 -3.45 8.12
C ILE A 216 1.51 -2.03 7.58
N ARG A 217 1.37 -1.03 8.46
CA ARG A 217 1.36 0.38 8.06
C ARG A 217 2.60 0.72 7.22
N HIS A 218 3.80 0.40 7.70
CA HIS A 218 5.04 0.71 6.99
C HIS A 218 5.11 0.04 5.61
N GLN A 219 4.63 -1.20 5.48
CA GLN A 219 4.61 -1.90 4.21
C GLN A 219 3.63 -1.29 3.20
N LEU A 220 2.55 -0.66 3.67
CA LEU A 220 1.46 -0.11 2.86
C LEU A 220 1.57 1.41 2.64
N SER A 221 2.24 2.15 3.53
CA SER A 221 2.43 3.59 3.40
C SER A 221 3.31 3.93 2.18
N LEU A 222 2.86 4.93 1.42
CA LEU A 222 3.35 5.28 0.09
C LEU A 222 4.79 5.82 0.06
N SER A 223 5.49 5.41 -1.00
CA SER A 223 6.58 6.17 -1.60
C SER A 223 5.98 6.97 -2.76
N GLU A 224 5.81 8.27 -2.57
CA GLU A 224 5.08 9.24 -3.42
C GLU A 224 5.57 9.37 -4.88
N VAL A 225 6.50 8.53 -5.34
CA VAL A 225 7.23 8.73 -6.61
C VAL A 225 7.04 7.58 -7.60
N ASP A 226 6.40 6.46 -7.21
CA ASP A 226 6.32 5.23 -8.04
C ASP A 226 4.91 4.64 -8.16
N ILE A 227 4.27 4.84 -9.32
CA ILE A 227 2.89 4.41 -9.65
C ILE A 227 2.72 2.90 -9.52
N SER A 228 3.68 2.12 -10.01
CA SER A 228 3.70 0.66 -9.91
C SER A 228 3.63 0.19 -8.46
N MET A 229 4.32 0.92 -7.56
CA MET A 229 4.29 0.66 -6.12
C MET A 229 2.96 1.08 -5.50
N ALA A 230 2.42 2.24 -5.86
CA ALA A 230 1.13 2.74 -5.38
C ALA A 230 -0.02 1.79 -5.73
N LEU A 231 -0.07 1.31 -6.97
CA LEU A 231 -1.04 0.30 -7.41
C LEU A 231 -0.84 -1.03 -6.68
N SER A 232 0.41 -1.48 -6.50
CA SER A 232 0.69 -2.70 -5.74
C SER A 232 0.24 -2.62 -4.27
N ASN A 233 0.35 -1.44 -3.66
CA ASN A 233 -0.08 -1.19 -2.29
C ASN A 233 -1.62 -1.21 -2.21
N THR A 234 -2.30 -0.52 -3.13
CA THR A 234 -3.77 -0.51 -3.22
C THR A 234 -4.31 -1.93 -3.37
N PHE A 235 -3.72 -2.73 -4.26
CA PHE A 235 -4.08 -4.14 -4.42
C PHE A 235 -3.85 -4.95 -3.13
N ALA A 236 -2.72 -4.73 -2.45
CA ALA A 236 -2.43 -5.40 -1.19
C ALA A 236 -3.42 -5.01 -0.09
N ILE A 237 -3.83 -3.74 -0.02
CA ILE A 237 -4.86 -3.25 0.90
C ILE A 237 -6.20 -3.95 0.64
N GLN A 238 -6.69 -3.92 -0.59
CA GLN A 238 -7.95 -4.58 -0.97
C GLN A 238 -7.90 -6.09 -0.70
N THR A 239 -6.78 -6.74 -1.01
CA THR A 239 -6.58 -8.16 -0.69
C THR A 239 -6.64 -8.41 0.82
N LEU A 240 -5.99 -7.58 1.64
CA LEU A 240 -6.02 -7.74 3.10
C LEU A 240 -7.42 -7.51 3.68
N LEU A 241 -8.16 -6.52 3.18
CA LEU A 241 -9.53 -6.22 3.59
C LEU A 241 -10.48 -7.36 3.19
N ALA A 242 -10.47 -7.77 1.91
CA ALA A 242 -11.27 -8.89 1.41
C ALA A 242 -10.97 -10.20 2.17
N ALA A 243 -9.70 -10.47 2.47
CA ALA A 243 -9.25 -11.64 3.22
C ALA A 243 -9.76 -11.67 4.69
N MET A 244 -10.37 -10.59 5.16
CA MET A 244 -11.06 -10.49 6.46
C MET A 244 -12.59 -10.65 6.34
N THR A 245 -13.15 -10.75 5.14
CA THR A 245 -14.59 -10.94 4.90
C THR A 245 -14.96 -12.41 4.66
N GLU A 246 -16.23 -12.68 4.29
CA GLU A 246 -16.68 -14.00 3.82
C GLU A 246 -16.30 -14.25 2.35
N ASP A 247 -16.15 -13.18 1.55
CA ASP A 247 -15.80 -13.21 0.14
C ASP A 247 -14.28 -13.10 0.00
N LEU A 248 -13.61 -14.25 0.18
CA LEU A 248 -12.14 -14.31 0.20
C LEU A 248 -11.54 -14.04 -1.19
N PRO A 249 -10.46 -13.24 -1.27
CA PRO A 249 -9.75 -12.99 -2.52
C PRO A 249 -9.03 -14.24 -2.99
N LEU A 250 -8.96 -14.44 -4.30
CA LEU A 250 -8.23 -15.54 -4.91
C LEU A 250 -6.72 -15.40 -4.71
N ASP A 251 -6.04 -16.53 -4.55
CA ASP A 251 -4.58 -16.60 -4.57
C ASP A 251 -4.07 -16.48 -6.01
N ASN A 252 -3.13 -15.57 -6.25
CA ASN A 252 -2.53 -15.32 -7.57
C ASN A 252 -1.25 -16.14 -7.81
N ALA A 253 -0.98 -17.16 -7.00
CA ALA A 253 0.24 -17.97 -7.06
C ALA A 253 0.51 -18.64 -8.43
N ASP A 254 -0.52 -18.89 -9.23
CA ASP A 254 -0.44 -19.55 -10.54
C ASP A 254 -0.74 -18.60 -11.72
N GLU A 255 -0.78 -17.28 -11.50
CA GLU A 255 -1.10 -16.30 -12.53
C GLU A 255 -0.03 -16.24 -13.64
N ASP A 256 -0.48 -16.27 -14.90
CA ASP A 256 0.41 -16.27 -16.07
C ASP A 256 0.59 -14.86 -16.64
N TYR A 257 1.76 -14.28 -16.39
CA TYR A 257 2.13 -12.95 -16.88
C TYR A 257 2.87 -12.96 -18.22
N ASP A 258 2.94 -14.09 -18.95
CA ASP A 258 3.71 -14.24 -20.21
C ASP A 258 3.24 -13.33 -21.37
N GLY A 259 2.14 -12.60 -21.19
CA GLY A 259 1.63 -11.57 -22.11
C GLY A 259 1.91 -10.12 -21.70
N LEU A 260 2.42 -9.88 -20.49
CA LEU A 260 2.68 -8.54 -19.97
C LEU A 260 4.10 -8.07 -20.27
N GLU A 261 4.27 -6.78 -20.53
CA GLU A 261 5.56 -6.14 -20.76
C GLU A 261 5.62 -4.80 -20.01
N GLY A 262 6.79 -4.21 -19.80
CA GLY A 262 6.92 -2.84 -19.25
C GLY A 262 6.36 -2.69 -17.83
N GLU A 263 5.59 -1.62 -17.55
CA GLU A 263 4.97 -1.41 -16.22
C GLU A 263 4.01 -2.53 -15.87
N ASP A 264 3.21 -2.99 -16.83
CA ASP A 264 2.13 -3.92 -16.51
C ASP A 264 2.72 -5.20 -15.92
N LEU A 265 3.86 -5.65 -16.49
CA LEU A 265 4.66 -6.74 -15.94
C LEU A 265 5.28 -6.38 -14.59
N ARG A 266 5.77 -5.14 -14.42
CA ARG A 266 6.39 -4.69 -13.17
C ARG A 266 5.38 -4.57 -12.03
N THR A 267 4.24 -3.93 -12.25
CA THR A 267 3.11 -3.83 -11.32
C THR A 267 2.61 -5.22 -10.96
N ALA A 268 2.42 -6.11 -11.94
CA ALA A 268 2.05 -7.51 -11.68
C ALA A 268 3.09 -8.23 -10.81
N GLN A 269 4.38 -8.05 -11.09
CA GLN A 269 5.46 -8.60 -10.27
C GLN A 269 5.52 -7.99 -8.86
N LEU A 270 5.22 -6.70 -8.72
CA LEU A 270 5.15 -6.03 -7.43
C LEU A 270 3.95 -6.52 -6.61
N ILE A 271 2.79 -6.69 -7.24
CA ILE A 271 1.61 -7.31 -6.63
C ILE A 271 1.94 -8.73 -6.17
N ASP A 272 2.46 -9.58 -7.06
CA ASP A 272 2.89 -10.95 -6.72
C ASP A 272 3.89 -10.95 -5.56
N TYR A 273 4.88 -10.06 -5.60
CA TYR A 273 5.85 -9.92 -4.53
C TYR A 273 5.20 -9.51 -3.20
N ARG A 274 4.27 -8.55 -3.20
CA ARG A 274 3.56 -8.09 -2.00
C ARG A 274 2.71 -9.20 -1.40
N ILE A 275 1.91 -9.89 -2.20
CA ILE A 275 1.07 -10.98 -1.73
C ILE A 275 1.94 -12.13 -1.18
N ARG A 276 2.97 -12.54 -1.92
CA ARG A 276 3.91 -13.57 -1.48
C ARG A 276 4.62 -13.18 -0.19
N SER A 277 5.04 -11.92 -0.06
CA SER A 277 5.68 -11.43 1.17
C SER A 277 4.73 -11.50 2.36
N LEU A 278 3.47 -11.08 2.21
CA LEU A 278 2.45 -11.20 3.26
C LEU A 278 2.18 -12.67 3.64
N GLN A 279 2.23 -13.60 2.68
CA GLN A 279 2.15 -15.04 2.94
C GLN A 279 3.36 -15.59 3.68
N GLU A 280 4.58 -15.23 3.25
CA GLU A 280 5.84 -15.64 3.90
C GLU A 280 5.94 -15.14 5.34
N GLN A 281 5.40 -13.95 5.61
CA GLN A 281 5.29 -13.37 6.94
C GLN A 281 4.18 -14.01 7.80
N GLY A 282 3.31 -14.83 7.20
CA GLY A 282 2.16 -15.45 7.88
C GLY A 282 1.00 -14.51 8.18
N ILE A 283 0.97 -13.33 7.53
CA ILE A 283 -0.14 -12.37 7.62
C ILE A 283 -1.32 -12.84 6.76
N LEU A 284 -1.02 -13.32 5.54
CA LEU A 284 -1.98 -14.02 4.67
C LEU A 284 -1.70 -15.52 4.70
N VAL A 285 -2.76 -16.34 4.70
CA VAL A 285 -2.64 -17.80 4.61
C VAL A 285 -3.60 -18.36 3.58
N PRO A 286 -3.19 -19.37 2.80
CA PRO A 286 -4.06 -19.99 1.80
C PRO A 286 -5.14 -20.86 2.45
N VAL A 287 -6.36 -20.78 1.91
CA VAL A 287 -7.52 -21.61 2.24
C VAL A 287 -8.16 -22.07 0.92
N GLY A 288 -7.74 -23.24 0.45
CA GLY A 288 -8.14 -23.70 -0.89
C GLY A 288 -7.40 -22.91 -1.95
N ASP A 289 -8.15 -22.27 -2.84
CA ASP A 289 -7.71 -21.35 -3.89
C ASP A 289 -7.81 -19.86 -3.48
N ALA A 290 -8.20 -19.58 -2.24
CA ALA A 290 -8.36 -18.23 -1.73
C ALA A 290 -7.37 -17.91 -0.60
N LEU A 291 -7.28 -16.64 -0.22
CA LEU A 291 -6.43 -16.12 0.84
C LEU A 291 -7.28 -15.61 2.02
N THR A 292 -6.80 -15.81 3.24
CA THR A 292 -7.42 -15.21 4.44
C THR A 292 -6.38 -14.64 5.39
N VAL A 293 -6.75 -13.58 6.12
CA VAL A 293 -6.01 -13.15 7.31
C VAL A 293 -6.49 -14.01 8.48
N PRO A 294 -5.59 -14.74 9.18
CA PRO A 294 -5.95 -15.52 10.35
C PRO A 294 -6.74 -14.68 11.36
N ILE A 295 -7.88 -15.20 11.82
CA ILE A 295 -8.80 -14.49 12.73
C ILE A 295 -8.08 -13.76 13.88
N PRO A 296 -7.12 -14.38 14.59
CA PRO A 296 -6.45 -13.71 15.71
C PRO A 296 -5.54 -12.55 15.32
N LEU A 297 -5.14 -12.44 14.05
CA LEU A 297 -4.28 -11.36 13.52
C LEU A 297 -5.08 -10.18 12.96
N ARG A 298 -6.35 -10.39 12.60
CA ARG A 298 -7.21 -9.38 11.97
C ARG A 298 -7.23 -8.03 12.71
N PRO A 299 -7.28 -7.97 14.07
CA PRO A 299 -7.24 -6.69 14.77
C PRO A 299 -5.95 -5.88 14.50
N ALA A 300 -4.79 -6.55 14.43
CA ALA A 300 -3.52 -5.89 14.19
C ALA A 300 -3.38 -5.41 12.74
N VAL A 301 -3.78 -6.27 11.80
CA VAL A 301 -3.74 -6.01 10.35
C VAL A 301 -4.70 -4.88 9.98
N HIS A 302 -5.95 -4.95 10.42
CA HIS A 302 -6.96 -3.92 10.19
C HIS A 302 -6.53 -2.55 10.71
N ALA A 303 -5.97 -2.48 11.93
CA ALA A 303 -5.43 -1.24 12.47
C ALA A 303 -4.25 -0.71 11.64
N GLY A 304 -3.40 -1.61 11.11
CA GLY A 304 -2.27 -1.24 10.26
C GLY A 304 -2.73 -0.66 8.91
N VAL A 305 -3.72 -1.29 8.28
CA VAL A 305 -4.35 -0.80 7.04
C VAL A 305 -5.00 0.56 7.27
N SER A 306 -5.75 0.72 8.38
CA SER A 306 -6.39 1.99 8.71
C SER A 306 -5.38 3.13 8.89
N LEU A 307 -4.25 2.88 9.55
CA LEU A 307 -3.18 3.87 9.74
C LEU A 307 -2.32 4.13 8.49
N ALA A 308 -2.46 3.31 7.46
CA ALA A 308 -1.77 3.52 6.20
C ALA A 308 -2.44 4.61 5.34
N GLU A 309 -3.64 5.07 5.74
CA GLU A 309 -4.45 6.08 5.03
C GLU A 309 -4.55 5.78 3.53
N PRO A 310 -5.07 4.58 3.17
CA PRO A 310 -5.03 4.08 1.79
C PRO A 310 -5.71 4.98 0.76
N PHE A 311 -6.60 5.87 1.20
CA PHE A 311 -7.41 6.77 0.37
C PHE A 311 -7.28 8.26 0.75
N GLY A 312 -6.35 8.61 1.64
CA GLY A 312 -6.19 9.98 2.15
C GLY A 312 -7.22 10.41 3.20
N ASP A 313 -6.98 11.54 3.86
CA ASP A 313 -7.89 12.10 4.86
C ASP A 313 -9.12 12.77 4.21
N TYR A 314 -10.33 12.34 4.59
CA TYR A 314 -11.53 13.18 4.55
C TYR A 314 -11.43 14.24 5.66
N ASP A 315 -11.15 15.51 5.32
CA ASP A 315 -11.42 16.63 6.24
C ASP A 315 -12.82 17.21 5.91
N PRO A 316 -13.81 17.12 6.83
CA PRO A 316 -15.19 17.55 6.58
C PRO A 316 -15.41 19.07 6.45
#